data_AF-A0A7S1A1Y0-F1
#
_entry.id   AF-A0A7S1A1Y0-F1
#
_cell.length_a   1.000
_cell.length_b   1.000
_cell.length_c   1.000
_cell.angle_alpha   90.00
_cell.angle_beta   90.00
_cell.angle_gamma   90.00
#
_symmetry.space_group_name_H-M   'P 1'
#
loop_
_entity.id
_entity.type
_entity.pdbx_description
1 polymer ?
#
loop_
_entity_poly.entity_id
_entity_poly.type
_entity_poly.pdbx_seq_one_letter_code
_entity_poly.pdbx_strand_id
1 'polypeptide(L)'
;KGSPCLGCIICLRRLSTLFPAQVDTLAALMEVVLDAHEVALDFQRSRACSVVSRAPQRWVDSEGVRRAVHALQDVGATVLLVTGGRGGSLLSHVKLDKAIDASRLIELRGSGGTISDEVALVAEERRCAFATNTDYTSIPAEHVAPVMRKPWAWVTDVRLDYQVKFSFDERGAFGMDIPQKTDQLLRNR
;
A
#
# COMPACT_ATOMS: atom_id res chain seq x y z
N LYS A 1 0.69 -40.02 26.27
CA LYS A 1 1.36 -38.76 26.66
C LYS A 1 2.20 -38.32 25.46
N GLY A 2 1.88 -37.37 24.59
CA GLY A 2 0.84 -36.34 24.49
C GLY A 2 1.42 -35.33 23.51
N SER A 3 0.94 -35.30 22.27
CA SER A 3 1.35 -34.34 21.23
C SER A 3 0.70 -32.97 21.42
N PRO A 4 1.35 -31.87 21.00
CA PRO A 4 0.67 -30.66 20.56
C PRO A 4 0.89 -30.44 19.05
N CYS A 5 -0.14 -30.52 18.21
CA CYS A 5 -1.12 -29.47 17.87
C CYS A 5 -0.61 -28.48 16.80
N LEU A 6 -0.79 -28.87 15.52
CA LEU A 6 -0.93 -27.97 14.37
C LEU A 6 -2.20 -27.12 14.56
N GLY A 7 -2.05 -25.86 14.95
CA GLY A 7 -3.20 -25.00 15.19
C GLY A 7 -2.81 -23.53 15.26
N CYS A 8 -2.54 -22.89 14.11
CA CYS A 8 -2.54 -21.42 14.05
C CYS A 8 -2.84 -20.80 12.68
N ILE A 9 -3.10 -21.57 11.60
CA ILE A 9 -3.33 -20.99 10.25
C ILE A 9 -4.83 -20.94 9.87
N ILE A 10 -5.73 -21.52 10.66
CA ILE A 10 -7.15 -21.66 10.28
C ILE A 10 -8.05 -20.51 10.81
N CYS A 11 -7.53 -19.55 11.58
CA CYS A 11 -8.41 -18.57 12.24
C CYS A 11 -8.87 -17.39 11.37
N LEU A 12 -8.29 -17.14 10.20
CA LEU A 12 -8.72 -16.04 9.32
C LEU A 12 -9.66 -16.47 8.17
N ARG A 13 -9.91 -17.77 7.98
CA ARG A 13 -10.77 -18.28 6.88
C ARG A 13 -12.23 -18.53 7.26
N ARG A 14 -12.66 -18.22 8.49
CA ARG A 14 -13.97 -18.67 9.02
C ARG A 14 -14.96 -17.57 9.39
N LEU A 15 -14.73 -16.32 8.99
CA LEU A 15 -15.69 -15.23 9.22
C LEU A 15 -16.41 -14.74 7.96
N SER A 16 -16.14 -15.31 6.78
CA SER A 16 -16.71 -14.85 5.50
C SER A 16 -17.91 -15.64 4.98
N THR A 17 -18.55 -16.50 5.79
CA THR A 17 -19.62 -17.40 5.30
C THR A 17 -21.05 -17.08 5.76
N LEU A 18 -21.35 -15.85 6.23
CA LEU A 18 -22.72 -15.48 6.61
C LEU A 18 -23.09 -14.03 6.17
N PHE A 19 -23.51 -13.90 4.89
CA PHE A 19 -24.31 -12.81 4.27
C PHE A 19 -23.78 -11.35 4.22
N PRO A 20 -24.09 -10.54 3.16
CA PRO A 20 -24.12 -10.80 1.72
C PRO A 20 -23.02 -10.00 0.96
N ALA A 21 -22.52 -10.58 -0.14
CA ALA A 21 -21.42 -10.06 -0.99
C ALA A 21 -21.70 -8.77 -1.79
N GLN A 22 -22.56 -7.87 -1.31
CA GLN A 22 -22.91 -6.61 -1.99
C GLN A 22 -22.53 -5.34 -1.19
N VAL A 23 -22.43 -5.41 0.13
CA VAL A 23 -22.08 -4.23 0.96
C VAL A 23 -20.56 -4.09 1.11
N ASP A 24 -19.82 -5.20 1.13
CA ASP A 24 -18.36 -5.20 1.20
C ASP A 24 -17.68 -4.75 -0.11
N THR A 25 -18.40 -4.82 -1.24
CA THR A 25 -17.85 -4.48 -2.56
C THR A 25 -17.60 -2.99 -2.69
N LEU A 26 -18.43 -2.13 -2.09
CA LEU A 26 -18.24 -0.67 -2.14
C LEU A 26 -17.14 -0.19 -1.18
N ALA A 27 -16.99 -0.83 -0.02
CA ALA A 27 -15.93 -0.51 0.93
C ALA A 27 -14.54 -0.82 0.35
N ALA A 28 -14.39 -1.95 -0.35
CA ALA A 28 -13.17 -2.33 -1.05
C ALA A 28 -12.80 -1.38 -2.20
N LEU A 29 -13.79 -0.71 -2.83
CA LEU A 29 -13.54 0.24 -3.93
C LEU A 29 -12.93 1.57 -3.46
N MET A 30 -12.89 1.82 -2.14
CA MET A 30 -12.28 3.01 -1.56
C MET A 30 -10.90 2.72 -0.92
N GLU A 31 -10.44 1.48 -0.94
CA GLU A 31 -9.14 1.12 -0.40
C GLU A 31 -8.03 1.39 -1.43
N VAL A 32 -6.88 1.90 -0.96
CA VAL A 32 -5.65 2.01 -1.74
C VAL A 32 -4.51 1.38 -0.95
N VAL A 33 -3.85 0.39 -1.54
CA VAL A 33 -2.62 -0.18 -0.98
C VAL A 33 -1.45 0.74 -1.28
N LEU A 34 -0.77 1.24 -0.25
CA LEU A 34 0.38 2.13 -0.41
C LEU A 34 1.68 1.40 -0.14
N ASP A 35 2.57 1.40 -1.13
CA ASP A 35 3.94 0.92 -1.03
C ASP A 35 4.81 1.96 -0.29
N ALA A 36 4.94 1.81 1.03
CA ALA A 36 5.70 2.75 1.83
C ALA A 36 7.19 2.82 1.45
N HIS A 37 7.74 1.75 0.85
CA HIS A 37 9.15 1.69 0.48
C HIS A 37 9.43 2.50 -0.77
N GLU A 38 8.62 2.31 -1.81
CA GLU A 38 8.74 3.11 -3.03
C GLU A 38 8.50 4.60 -2.76
N VAL A 39 7.55 4.95 -1.87
CA VAL A 39 7.35 6.34 -1.46
C VAL A 39 8.58 6.91 -0.76
N ALA A 40 9.16 6.16 0.18
CA ALA A 40 10.36 6.62 0.88
C ALA A 40 11.54 6.79 -0.09
N LEU A 41 11.74 5.84 -1.02
CA LEU A 41 12.78 5.92 -2.04
C LEU A 41 12.59 7.11 -2.98
N ASP A 42 11.37 7.36 -3.44
CA ASP A 42 11.07 8.48 -4.32
C ASP A 42 11.28 9.83 -3.61
N PHE A 43 10.83 9.94 -2.36
CA PHE A 43 11.05 11.12 -1.54
C PHE A 43 12.54 11.40 -1.29
N GLN A 44 13.33 10.37 -1.01
CA GLN A 44 14.78 10.48 -0.84
C GLN A 44 15.49 10.95 -2.13
N ARG A 45 14.99 10.53 -3.29
CA ARG A 45 15.52 10.96 -4.60
C ARG A 45 15.17 12.42 -4.91
N SER A 46 14.13 12.97 -4.29
CA SER A 46 13.75 14.37 -4.46
C SER A 46 14.82 15.32 -3.89
N ARG A 47 15.05 16.45 -4.58
CA ARG A 47 16.01 17.48 -4.14
C ARG A 47 15.65 18.12 -2.81
N ALA A 48 14.39 18.05 -2.37
CA ALA A 48 13.96 18.50 -1.05
C ALA A 48 14.73 17.81 0.08
N CYS A 49 15.16 16.55 -0.13
CA CYS A 49 15.94 15.81 0.84
C CYS A 49 17.37 16.36 1.02
N SER A 50 17.93 17.05 0.01
CA SER A 50 19.28 17.63 0.07
C SER A 50 19.40 18.84 1.01
N VAL A 51 18.28 19.52 1.29
CA VAL A 51 18.22 20.62 2.26
C VAL A 51 18.18 20.09 3.71
N VAL A 52 17.76 18.84 3.90
CA VAL A 52 17.63 18.18 5.21
C VAL A 52 18.88 17.37 5.56
N SER A 53 20.07 17.89 5.27
CA SER A 53 21.39 17.28 5.54
C SER A 53 21.66 16.85 7.01
N ARG A 54 20.71 17.04 7.94
CA ARG A 54 20.85 16.73 9.37
C ARG A 54 19.71 15.91 9.98
N ALA A 55 18.64 15.58 9.25
CA ALA A 55 17.58 14.77 9.84
C ALA A 55 17.94 13.27 9.80
N PRO A 56 17.56 12.49 10.82
CA PRO A 56 17.66 11.04 10.76
C PRO A 56 16.89 10.48 9.56
N GLN A 57 17.46 9.50 8.84
CA GLN A 57 16.84 8.90 7.66
C GLN A 57 15.40 8.44 7.90
N ARG A 58 15.12 7.87 9.09
CA ARG A 58 13.78 7.43 9.48
C ARG A 58 12.74 8.54 9.48
N TRP A 59 13.14 9.77 9.77
CA TRP A 59 12.24 10.94 9.77
C TRP A 59 11.93 11.37 8.33
N VAL A 60 12.94 11.38 7.47
CA VAL A 60 12.79 11.63 6.02
C VAL A 60 11.82 10.62 5.41
N ASP A 61 12.01 9.33 5.69
CA ASP A 61 11.14 8.27 5.18
C ASP A 61 9.69 8.45 5.68
N SER A 62 9.53 8.82 6.95
CA SER A 62 8.21 9.07 7.55
C SER A 62 7.53 10.31 6.95
N GLU A 63 8.28 11.34 6.55
CA GLU A 63 7.74 12.54 5.91
C GLU A 63 7.13 12.25 4.54
N GLY A 64 7.89 11.56 3.68
CA GLY A 64 7.40 11.17 2.35
C GLY A 64 6.13 10.33 2.45
N VAL A 65 6.17 9.29 3.29
CA VAL A 65 5.00 8.41 3.52
C VAL A 65 3.80 9.19 4.04
N ARG A 66 4.01 10.12 4.97
CA ARG A 66 2.92 10.93 5.52
C ARG A 66 2.25 11.81 4.46
N ARG A 67 3.03 12.48 3.61
CA ARG A 67 2.49 13.28 2.51
C ARG A 67 1.69 12.43 1.54
N ALA A 68 2.17 11.22 1.24
CA ALA A 68 1.46 10.28 0.39
C ALA A 68 0.13 9.81 1.01
N VAL A 69 0.14 9.46 2.30
CA VAL A 69 -1.08 9.07 3.02
C VAL A 69 -2.08 10.22 3.03
N HIS A 70 -1.65 11.44 3.36
CA HIS A 70 -2.52 12.62 3.37
C HIS A 70 -3.17 12.84 2.00
N ALA A 71 -2.38 12.85 0.93
CA ALA A 71 -2.89 13.10 -0.41
C ALA A 71 -3.87 12.01 -0.89
N LEU A 72 -3.63 10.74 -0.54
CA LEU A 72 -4.58 9.67 -0.80
C LEU A 72 -5.87 9.82 0.02
N GLN A 73 -5.78 10.24 1.28
CA GLN A 73 -6.94 10.47 2.11
C GLN A 73 -7.78 11.68 1.64
N ASP A 74 -7.12 12.72 1.11
CA ASP A 74 -7.76 13.91 0.52
C ASP A 74 -8.63 13.55 -0.69
N VAL A 75 -8.21 12.56 -1.48
CA VAL A 75 -9.01 12.07 -2.63
C VAL A 75 -10.07 11.04 -2.23
N GLY A 76 -10.24 10.74 -0.93
CA GLY A 76 -11.29 9.85 -0.44
C GLY A 76 -10.85 8.42 -0.12
N ALA A 77 -9.55 8.08 -0.26
CA ALA A 77 -9.08 6.71 -0.03
C ALA A 77 -8.95 6.32 1.46
N THR A 78 -9.24 5.06 1.77
CA THR A 78 -8.73 4.37 2.97
C THR A 78 -7.38 3.76 2.61
N VAL A 79 -6.34 4.10 3.37
CA VAL A 79 -4.97 3.70 3.03
C VAL A 79 -4.57 2.43 3.76
N LEU A 80 -4.25 1.40 2.99
CA LEU A 80 -3.64 0.16 3.45
C LEU A 80 -2.12 0.29 3.30
N LEU A 81 -1.45 0.75 4.35
CA LEU A 81 -0.02 1.03 4.32
C LEU A 81 0.78 -0.26 4.48
N VAL A 82 1.41 -0.72 3.40
CA VAL A 82 2.31 -1.88 3.44
C VAL A 82 3.68 -1.41 3.89
N THR A 83 4.12 -1.94 5.02
CA THR A 83 5.44 -1.66 5.56
C THR A 83 6.26 -2.95 5.57
N GLY A 84 7.53 -2.87 5.16
CA GLY A 84 8.45 -4.00 5.33
C GLY A 84 8.62 -4.35 6.81
N GLY A 85 9.29 -5.48 7.12
CA GLY A 85 9.45 -6.02 8.48
C GLY A 85 10.07 -5.09 9.56
N ARG A 86 10.35 -3.82 9.26
CA ARG A 86 10.76 -2.75 10.18
C ARG A 86 9.64 -1.71 10.45
N GLY A 87 8.39 -2.02 10.09
CA GLY A 87 7.26 -1.07 9.95
C GLY A 87 6.71 -0.39 11.21
N GLY A 88 6.82 -1.02 12.40
CA GLY A 88 6.12 -0.51 13.60
C GLY A 88 6.53 0.92 14.03
N SER A 89 7.76 1.34 13.73
CA SER A 89 8.22 2.71 14.01
C SER A 89 7.73 3.73 12.98
N LEU A 90 7.49 3.30 11.74
CA LEU A 90 7.10 4.20 10.64
C LEU A 90 5.65 4.65 10.80
N LEU A 91 4.72 3.71 10.99
CA LEU A 91 3.30 4.05 11.19
C LEU A 91 3.10 4.97 12.39
N SER A 92 3.81 4.69 13.48
CA SER A 92 3.72 5.50 14.70
C SER A 92 4.05 6.96 14.43
N HIS A 93 5.06 7.26 13.61
CA HIS A 93 5.39 8.64 13.23
C HIS A 93 4.38 9.26 12.25
N VAL A 94 3.85 8.47 11.30
CA VAL A 94 2.82 8.96 10.36
C VAL A 94 1.56 9.37 11.12
N LYS A 95 1.15 8.59 12.13
CA LYS A 95 -0.03 8.87 12.96
C LYS A 95 0.11 10.06 13.93
N LEU A 96 1.32 10.61 14.11
CA LEU A 96 1.51 11.81 14.95
C LEU A 96 0.97 13.09 14.28
N ASP A 97 0.76 13.06 12.98
CA ASP A 97 0.22 14.20 12.25
C ASP A 97 -1.30 14.23 12.32
N LYS A 98 -1.81 15.38 12.79
CA LYS A 98 -3.23 15.63 12.99
C LYS A 98 -4.02 15.71 11.69
N ALA A 99 -3.34 15.94 10.57
CA ALA A 99 -3.97 15.98 9.26
C ALA A 99 -4.29 14.56 8.73
N ILE A 100 -3.69 13.51 9.31
CA ILE A 100 -3.96 12.13 8.94
C ILE A 100 -5.17 11.60 9.73
N ASP A 101 -6.16 11.10 9.01
CA ASP A 101 -7.28 10.36 9.61
C ASP A 101 -6.82 8.94 9.95
N ALA A 102 -6.50 8.71 11.22
CA ALA A 102 -6.04 7.42 11.71
C ALA A 102 -7.07 6.29 11.57
N SER A 103 -8.37 6.61 11.44
CA SER A 103 -9.43 5.60 11.22
C SER A 103 -9.42 5.04 9.79
N ARG A 104 -8.87 5.81 8.85
CA ARG A 104 -8.70 5.47 7.43
C ARG A 104 -7.25 5.09 7.09
N LEU A 105 -6.47 4.67 8.09
CA LEU A 105 -5.08 4.25 7.93
C LEU A 105 -4.83 2.90 8.64
N ILE A 106 -4.62 1.86 7.84
CA ILE A 106 -4.42 0.48 8.31
C ILE A 106 -2.99 0.05 7.98
N GLU A 107 -2.25 -0.42 8.99
CA GLU A 107 -0.90 -0.98 8.79
C GLU A 107 -1.00 -2.44 8.37
N LEU A 108 -0.37 -2.78 7.25
CA LEU A 108 -0.15 -4.16 6.84
C LEU A 108 1.35 -4.45 6.97
N ARG A 109 1.66 -5.47 7.78
CA ARG A 109 3.04 -5.92 7.99
C ARG A 109 3.34 -7.03 6.99
N GLY A 110 4.40 -6.86 6.22
CA GLY A 110 4.84 -7.88 5.28
C GLY A 110 5.12 -9.21 5.97
N SER A 111 4.76 -10.30 5.29
CA SER A 111 4.91 -11.69 5.76
C SER A 111 6.32 -12.26 5.63
N GLY A 112 7.27 -11.44 5.15
CA GLY A 112 8.68 -11.81 4.93
C GLY A 112 9.09 -11.85 3.46
N GLY A 113 8.16 -11.60 2.53
CA GLY A 113 8.45 -11.37 1.10
C GLY A 113 8.97 -9.96 0.81
N THR A 114 9.12 -9.62 -0.48
CA THR A 114 9.41 -8.24 -0.88
C THR A 114 8.17 -7.36 -0.64
N ILE A 115 8.35 -6.05 -0.45
CA ILE A 115 7.21 -5.14 -0.22
C ILE A 115 6.32 -5.09 -1.46
N SER A 116 6.91 -5.09 -2.66
CA SER A 116 6.17 -5.14 -3.92
C SER A 116 5.30 -6.40 -4.06
N ASP A 117 5.75 -7.55 -3.53
CA ASP A 117 4.96 -8.78 -3.48
C ASP A 117 3.76 -8.63 -2.53
N GLU A 118 3.98 -8.08 -1.35
CA GLU A 118 2.92 -7.83 -0.37
C GLU A 118 1.88 -6.84 -0.91
N VAL A 119 2.31 -5.79 -1.61
CA VAL A 119 1.42 -4.84 -2.29
C VAL A 119 0.57 -5.57 -3.33
N ALA A 120 1.17 -6.43 -4.16
CA ALA A 120 0.44 -7.19 -5.17
C ALA A 120 -0.55 -8.20 -4.56
N LEU A 121 -0.15 -8.88 -3.49
CA LEU A 121 -1.01 -9.81 -2.74
C LEU A 121 -2.24 -9.10 -2.18
N VAL A 122 -2.03 -8.00 -1.45
CA VAL A 122 -3.11 -7.26 -0.80
C VAL A 122 -4.02 -6.65 -1.85
N ALA A 123 -3.47 -6.06 -2.91
CA ALA A 123 -4.27 -5.46 -3.96
C ALA A 123 -5.15 -6.51 -4.68
N GLU A 124 -4.63 -7.71 -4.94
CA GLU A 124 -5.40 -8.81 -5.54
C GLU A 124 -6.48 -9.34 -4.61
N GLU A 125 -6.15 -9.54 -3.33
CA GLU A 125 -7.07 -10.05 -2.31
C GLU A 125 -8.22 -9.07 -2.05
N ARG A 126 -7.91 -7.77 -1.98
CA ARG A 126 -8.86 -6.70 -1.71
C ARG A 126 -9.53 -6.14 -2.95
N ARG A 127 -9.07 -6.50 -4.16
CA ARG A 127 -9.55 -5.96 -5.44
C ARG A 127 -9.57 -4.43 -5.48
N CYS A 128 -8.53 -3.82 -4.94
CA CYS A 128 -8.46 -2.39 -4.74
C CYS A 128 -7.30 -1.74 -5.52
N ALA A 129 -7.27 -0.41 -5.56
CA ALA A 129 -6.20 0.32 -6.21
C ALA A 129 -4.87 0.19 -5.43
N PHE A 130 -3.75 0.38 -6.11
CA PHE A 130 -2.44 0.23 -5.50
C PHE A 130 -1.51 1.36 -5.94
N ALA A 131 -0.95 2.05 -4.96
CA ALA A 131 -0.01 3.14 -5.13
C ALA A 131 1.42 2.62 -4.99
N THR A 132 2.11 2.44 -6.12
CA THR A 132 3.51 1.99 -6.17
C THR A 132 4.13 2.38 -7.52
N ASN A 133 5.41 2.75 -7.50
CA ASN A 133 6.18 2.99 -8.72
C ASN A 133 6.79 1.71 -9.31
N THR A 134 6.68 0.57 -8.62
CA THR A 134 7.11 -0.75 -9.11
C THR A 134 6.57 -1.03 -10.52
N ASP A 135 7.45 -1.53 -11.39
CA ASP A 135 7.09 -2.05 -12.72
C ASP A 135 6.94 -3.58 -12.67
N TYR A 136 5.69 -4.03 -12.51
CA TYR A 136 5.34 -5.45 -12.47
C TYR A 136 5.52 -6.17 -13.83
N THR A 137 5.72 -5.43 -14.93
CA THR A 137 5.96 -6.04 -16.25
C THR A 137 7.43 -6.38 -16.50
N SER A 138 8.33 -5.84 -15.68
CA SER A 138 9.78 -5.98 -15.85
C SER A 138 10.31 -7.39 -15.52
N ILE A 139 9.56 -8.18 -14.74
CA ILE A 139 10.00 -9.50 -14.28
C ILE A 139 9.17 -10.58 -14.98
N PRO A 140 9.82 -11.49 -15.74
CA PRO A 140 9.12 -12.59 -16.42
C PRO A 140 8.39 -13.54 -15.46
N ALA A 141 7.27 -14.11 -15.92
CA ALA A 141 6.35 -14.94 -15.13
C ALA A 141 7.00 -16.22 -14.53
N GLU A 142 8.06 -16.71 -15.16
CA GLU A 142 8.86 -17.85 -14.72
C GLU A 142 9.76 -17.51 -13.51
N HIS A 143 10.11 -16.24 -13.33
CA HIS A 143 10.96 -15.76 -12.23
C HIS A 143 10.15 -15.35 -10.99
N VAL A 144 8.83 -15.29 -11.09
CA VAL A 144 7.93 -15.06 -9.95
C VAL A 144 7.82 -16.33 -9.12
N ALA A 145 7.90 -16.18 -7.79
CA ALA A 145 7.60 -17.27 -6.88
C ALA A 145 6.21 -17.87 -7.19
N PRO A 146 6.01 -19.20 -7.17
CA PRO A 146 4.75 -19.82 -7.59
C PRO A 146 3.50 -19.26 -6.91
N VAL A 147 3.59 -18.94 -5.60
CA VAL A 147 2.50 -18.34 -4.81
C VAL A 147 2.16 -16.91 -5.23
N MET A 148 3.12 -16.21 -5.83
CA MET A 148 3.03 -14.80 -6.24
C MET A 148 2.58 -14.62 -7.70
N ARG A 149 2.57 -15.68 -8.51
CA ARG A 149 2.21 -15.59 -9.94
C ARG A 149 0.82 -15.02 -10.18
N LYS A 150 -0.19 -15.46 -9.41
CA LYS A 150 -1.57 -14.97 -9.56
C LYS A 150 -1.71 -13.49 -9.14
N PRO A 151 -1.21 -13.07 -7.97
CA PRO A 151 -1.15 -11.65 -7.62
C PRO A 151 -0.42 -10.78 -8.65
N TRP A 152 0.77 -11.17 -9.10
CA TRP A 152 1.53 -10.43 -10.11
C TRP A 152 0.83 -10.33 -11.45
N ALA A 153 0.24 -11.42 -11.93
CA ALA A 153 -0.55 -11.42 -13.15
C ALA A 153 -1.73 -10.44 -13.02
N TRP A 154 -2.45 -10.49 -11.89
CA TRP A 154 -3.58 -9.59 -11.69
C TRP A 154 -3.18 -8.11 -11.66
N VAL A 155 -2.18 -7.71 -10.86
CA VAL A 155 -1.75 -6.29 -10.83
C VAL A 155 -1.20 -5.85 -12.19
N THR A 156 -0.57 -6.75 -12.93
CA THR A 156 -0.11 -6.48 -14.30
C THR A 156 -1.30 -6.19 -15.21
N ASP A 157 -2.33 -7.03 -15.19
CA ASP A 157 -3.50 -6.90 -16.06
C ASP A 157 -4.31 -5.63 -15.77
N VAL A 158 -4.43 -5.23 -14.50
CA VAL A 158 -5.31 -4.12 -14.09
C VAL A 158 -4.58 -2.78 -13.92
N ARG A 159 -3.26 -2.71 -14.15
CA ARG A 159 -2.44 -1.53 -13.82
C ARG A 159 -2.92 -0.23 -14.44
N LEU A 160 -3.40 -0.24 -15.69
CA LEU A 160 -3.87 0.97 -16.36
C LEU A 160 -5.12 1.57 -15.73
N ASP A 161 -5.87 0.76 -14.98
CA ASP A 161 -7.11 1.14 -14.33
C ASP A 161 -6.94 1.42 -12.82
N TYR A 162 -5.97 0.77 -12.17
CA TYR A 162 -5.85 0.69 -10.70
C TYR A 162 -4.49 1.08 -10.13
N GLN A 163 -3.43 1.20 -10.93
CA GLN A 163 -2.11 1.60 -10.43
C GLN A 163 -2.02 3.12 -10.33
N VAL A 164 -1.88 3.62 -9.11
CA VAL A 164 -1.56 5.02 -8.86
C VAL A 164 -0.04 5.18 -8.88
N LYS A 165 0.48 5.92 -9.87
CA LYS A 165 1.89 6.32 -9.89
C LYS A 165 2.04 7.61 -9.08
N PHE A 166 3.23 7.84 -8.53
CA PHE A 166 3.48 9.05 -7.75
C PHE A 166 4.90 9.56 -7.95
N SER A 167 5.11 10.83 -7.61
CA SER A 167 6.44 11.43 -7.58
C SER A 167 6.50 12.58 -6.59
N PHE A 168 7.71 12.94 -6.17
CA PHE A 168 7.97 14.19 -5.46
C PHE A 168 8.68 15.20 -6.33
N ASP A 169 8.20 16.44 -6.33
CA ASP A 169 8.86 17.54 -7.04
C ASP A 169 10.15 18.01 -6.33
N GLU A 170 10.85 18.99 -6.91
CA GLU A 170 12.08 19.54 -6.31
C GLU A 170 11.87 20.18 -4.92
N ARG A 171 10.63 20.57 -4.60
CA ARG A 171 10.23 21.16 -3.31
C ARG A 171 9.71 20.11 -2.32
N GLY A 172 9.64 18.84 -2.74
CA GLY A 172 9.11 17.74 -1.94
C GLY A 172 7.59 17.75 -1.86
N ALA A 173 6.91 18.45 -2.77
CA ALA A 173 5.47 18.34 -2.93
C ALA A 173 5.15 16.99 -3.60
N PHE A 174 4.16 16.29 -3.04
CA PHE A 174 3.75 14.98 -3.53
C PHE A 174 2.73 15.14 -4.67
N GLY A 175 3.02 14.49 -5.79
CA GLY A 175 2.13 14.37 -6.95
C GLY A 175 1.70 12.93 -7.16
N MET A 176 0.48 12.74 -7.64
CA MET A 176 -0.06 11.44 -8.02
C MET A 176 -0.64 11.50 -9.43
N ASP A 177 -0.45 10.42 -10.18
CA ASP A 177 -1.18 10.12 -11.40
C ASP A 177 -2.18 9.01 -11.09
N ILE A 178 -3.44 9.41 -10.91
CA ILE A 178 -4.55 8.51 -10.56
C ILE A 178 -5.28 8.14 -11.85
N PRO A 179 -5.35 6.85 -12.22
CA PRO A 179 -6.14 6.43 -13.37
C PRO A 179 -7.60 6.87 -13.28
N GLN A 180 -8.20 7.25 -14.40
CA GLN A 180 -9.57 7.78 -14.45
C GLN A 180 -10.59 6.88 -13.74
N LYS A 181 -10.47 5.55 -13.91
CA LYS A 181 -11.35 4.58 -13.24
C LYS A 181 -11.19 4.61 -11.73
N THR A 182 -9.95 4.64 -11.23
CA THR A 182 -9.66 4.78 -9.80
C THR A 182 -10.18 6.12 -9.26
N ASP A 183 -9.96 7.22 -9.98
CA ASP A 183 -10.42 8.56 -9.56
C ASP A 183 -11.96 8.62 -9.44
N GLN A 184 -12.69 8.01 -10.38
CA GLN A 184 -14.15 7.88 -10.30
C GLN A 184 -14.60 7.07 -9.08
N LEU A 185 -13.91 5.96 -8.78
CA LEU A 185 -14.25 5.12 -7.64
C LEU A 185 -14.01 5.84 -6.31
N LEU A 186 -12.94 6.63 -6.22
CA LEU A 186 -12.58 7.38 -5.01
C LEU A 186 -13.48 8.61 -4.79
N ARG A 187 -13.98 9.25 -5.87
CA ARG A 187 -14.77 10.49 -5.79
C ARG A 187 -16.28 10.32 -5.74
N ASN A 188 -16.85 9.18 -6.12
CA ASN A 188 -18.30 8.95 -6.17
C ASN A 188 -18.94 8.73 -4.78
N ARG A 189 -18.60 9.60 -3.81
CA ARG A 189 -19.07 9.59 -2.43
C ARG A 189 -20.28 10.49 -2.20
#